data_AF-A0ABD5D8S3-F1
#
_entry.id   AF-A0ABD5D8S3-F1
#
_cell.length_a   1.000
_cell.length_b   1.000
_cell.length_c   1.000
_cell.angle_alpha   90.00
_cell.angle_beta   90.00
_cell.angle_gamma   90.00
#
_symmetry.space_group_name_H-M   'P 1'
#
loop_
_entity.id
_entity.type
_entity.pdbx_description
1 polymer ?
#
loop_
_entity_poly.entity_id
_entity_poly.type
_entity_poly.pdbx_seq_one_letter_code
_entity_poly.pdbx_strand_id
1 'polypeptide(L)'
;MHTDADQRFAIQHRIERFLYTKPEEALIEEKNAILQQHQLLTGATGFLYKGKFYGVRRERVPTKLAPGELSIRMDALLTRTKDLEVERTYVNSYIAAVLNSSTHAGTYLYIFPSVIHGVIRDVLKSDIEPQEITDELKAKILRFNQKGEKFFKQRILKNAVMD
;
A
#
# COMPACT_ATOMS: atom_id res chain seq x y z
N MET A 1 -2.34 -17.87 -23.52
CA MET A 1 -1.04 -17.92 -22.80
C MET A 1 -0.81 -16.53 -22.23
N HIS A 2 -0.65 -16.39 -20.91
CA HIS A 2 -0.21 -15.12 -20.33
C HIS A 2 1.28 -14.93 -20.62
N THR A 3 1.69 -13.71 -20.96
CA THR A 3 3.11 -13.40 -21.13
C THR A 3 3.81 -13.34 -19.77
N ASP A 4 5.13 -13.52 -19.75
CA ASP A 4 5.96 -13.33 -18.55
C ASP A 4 5.79 -11.92 -17.93
N ALA A 5 5.54 -10.91 -18.78
CA ALA A 5 5.21 -9.55 -18.33
C ALA A 5 3.86 -9.49 -17.60
N ASP A 6 2.82 -10.17 -18.13
CA ASP A 6 1.50 -10.20 -17.50
C ASP A 6 1.53 -10.88 -16.13
N GLN A 7 2.32 -11.96 -16.01
CA GLN A 7 2.49 -12.68 -14.75
C GLN A 7 3.19 -11.82 -13.71
N ARG A 8 4.27 -11.12 -14.08
CA ARG A 8 4.96 -10.20 -13.16
C ARG A 8 4.07 -9.04 -12.72
N PHE A 9 3.29 -8.46 -13.65
CA PHE A 9 2.32 -7.43 -13.31
C PHE A 9 1.26 -7.95 -12.33
N ALA A 10 0.74 -9.17 -12.56
CA ALA A 10 -0.23 -9.80 -11.66
C ALA A 10 0.35 -10.08 -10.27
N ILE A 11 1.59 -10.57 -10.19
CA ILE A 11 2.29 -10.78 -8.91
C ILE A 11 2.47 -9.45 -8.18
N GLN A 12 2.99 -8.43 -8.87
CA GLN A 12 3.20 -7.10 -8.28
C GLN A 12 1.91 -6.54 -7.70
N HIS A 13 0.82 -6.55 -8.48
CA HIS A 13 -0.48 -6.06 -8.05
C HIS A 13 -1.04 -6.87 -6.87
N ARG A 14 -0.83 -8.19 -6.84
CA ARG A 14 -1.29 -9.03 -5.73
C ARG A 14 -0.51 -8.76 -4.45
N ILE A 15 0.81 -8.59 -4.53
CA ILE A 15 1.67 -8.21 -3.40
C ILE A 15 1.26 -6.81 -2.90
N GLU A 16 1.07 -5.85 -3.78
CA GLU A 16 0.64 -4.49 -3.42
C GLU A 16 -0.69 -4.52 -2.67
N ARG A 17 -1.68 -5.24 -3.17
CA ARG A 17 -2.97 -5.40 -2.51
C ARG A 17 -2.83 -6.04 -1.13
N PHE A 18 -2.04 -7.10 -1.01
CA PHE A 18 -1.75 -7.74 0.28
C PHE A 18 -1.15 -6.76 1.30
N LEU A 19 -0.25 -5.87 0.85
CA LEU A 19 0.41 -4.90 1.73
C LEU A 19 -0.49 -3.73 2.12
N TYR A 20 -1.34 -3.25 1.21
CA TYR A 20 -1.96 -1.93 1.36
C TYR A 20 -3.47 -1.91 1.56
N THR A 21 -4.21 -3.00 1.37
CA THR A 21 -5.68 -2.98 1.57
C THR A 21 -6.07 -2.52 2.97
N LYS A 22 -5.56 -3.16 4.03
CA LYS A 22 -5.87 -2.79 5.42
C LYS A 22 -5.55 -1.33 5.77
N PRO A 23 -4.34 -0.79 5.51
CA PRO A 23 -4.06 0.61 5.84
C PRO A 23 -4.88 1.60 5.01
N GLU A 24 -5.26 1.26 3.77
CA GLU A 24 -6.19 2.09 2.98
C GLU A 24 -7.59 2.11 3.58
N GLU A 25 -8.12 0.95 3.97
CA GLU A 25 -9.41 0.82 4.66
C GLU A 25 -9.42 1.66 5.93
N ALA A 26 -8.38 1.59 6.76
CA ALA A 26 -8.26 2.40 7.97
C ALA A 26 -8.25 3.92 7.69
N LEU A 27 -7.66 4.38 6.58
CA LEU A 27 -7.70 5.80 6.18
C LEU A 27 -9.12 6.21 5.72
N ILE A 28 -9.81 5.31 5.02
CA ILE A 28 -11.19 5.55 4.57
C ILE A 28 -12.14 5.61 5.77
N GLU A 29 -11.99 4.70 6.73
CA GLU A 29 -12.76 4.68 7.97
C GLU A 29 -12.56 5.96 8.78
N GLU A 30 -11.32 6.39 8.98
CA GLU A 30 -11.02 7.64 9.71
C GLU A 30 -11.60 8.85 8.99
N LYS A 31 -11.47 8.93 7.66
CA LYS A 31 -12.12 9.98 6.85
C LYS A 31 -13.63 9.99 7.05
N ASN A 32 -14.28 8.81 7.04
CA ASN A 32 -15.71 8.70 7.21
C ASN A 32 -16.15 9.09 8.64
N ALA A 33 -15.36 8.75 9.66
CA ALA A 33 -15.59 9.16 11.04
C ALA A 33 -15.54 10.68 11.20
N ILE A 34 -14.54 11.35 10.59
CA ILE A 34 -14.46 12.82 10.54
C ILE A 34 -15.71 13.39 9.86
N LEU A 35 -16.14 12.79 8.75
CA LEU A 35 -17.32 13.23 8.00
C LEU A 35 -18.61 13.15 8.83
N GLN A 36 -18.82 12.01 9.52
CA GLN A 36 -19.97 11.78 10.37
C GLN A 36 -20.00 12.76 11.55
N GLN A 37 -18.86 12.97 12.22
CA GLN A 37 -18.77 13.89 13.33
C GLN A 37 -19.00 15.34 12.88
N HIS A 38 -18.48 15.74 11.72
CA HIS A 38 -18.78 17.05 11.12
C HIS A 38 -20.27 17.22 10.83
N GLN A 39 -20.92 16.18 10.30
CA GLN A 39 -22.36 16.18 10.02
C GLN A 39 -23.19 16.32 11.30
N LEU A 40 -22.80 15.67 12.39
CA LEU A 40 -23.48 15.82 13.70
C LEU A 40 -23.38 17.25 14.24
N LEU A 41 -22.24 17.92 14.02
CA LEU A 41 -22.01 19.29 14.52
C LEU A 41 -22.68 20.37 13.66
N THR A 42 -22.82 20.14 12.34
CA THR A 42 -23.19 21.21 11.39
C THR A 42 -24.43 20.91 10.56
N GLY A 43 -24.92 19.66 10.56
CA GLY A 43 -25.96 19.18 9.65
C GLY A 43 -25.52 19.07 8.18
N ALA A 44 -24.26 19.38 7.86
CA ALA A 44 -23.73 19.31 6.50
C ALA A 44 -23.14 17.93 6.18
N THR A 45 -23.43 17.41 4.99
CA THR A 45 -22.96 16.09 4.51
C THR A 45 -21.57 16.13 3.86
N GLY A 46 -20.85 17.24 4.04
CA GLY A 46 -19.52 17.44 3.50
C GLY A 46 -18.95 18.80 3.87
N PHE A 47 -17.64 18.91 3.70
CA PHE A 47 -16.89 20.10 4.08
C PHE A 47 -15.75 20.41 3.10
N LEU A 48 -15.33 21.67 3.09
CA LEU A 48 -14.07 22.11 2.47
C LEU A 48 -12.96 22.10 3.52
N TYR A 49 -11.84 21.53 3.14
CA TYR A 49 -10.62 21.54 3.92
C TYR A 49 -9.41 21.70 3.00
N LYS A 50 -8.58 22.72 3.25
CA LYS A 50 -7.42 23.08 2.42
C LYS A 50 -7.73 23.12 0.90
N GLY A 51 -8.88 23.69 0.55
CA GLY A 51 -9.32 23.85 -0.84
C GLY A 51 -9.87 22.57 -1.51
N LYS A 52 -9.91 21.44 -0.80
CA LYS A 52 -10.50 20.19 -1.29
C LYS A 52 -11.83 19.91 -0.60
N PHE A 53 -12.79 19.41 -1.37
CA PHE A 53 -14.11 18.98 -0.87
C PHE A 53 -14.07 17.53 -0.42
N TYR A 54 -14.63 17.25 0.76
CA TYR A 54 -14.81 15.93 1.32
C TYR A 54 -16.31 15.74 1.61
N GLY A 55 -16.95 14.76 0.96
CA GLY A 55 -18.38 14.51 1.13
C GLY A 55 -18.93 13.44 0.19
N VAL A 56 -20.16 12.99 0.43
CA VAL A 56 -20.82 11.92 -0.35
C VAL A 56 -21.44 12.47 -1.65
N ARG A 57 -21.94 13.72 -1.65
CA ARG A 57 -22.53 14.39 -2.82
C ARG A 57 -22.28 15.90 -2.80
N ARG A 58 -22.19 16.51 -3.98
CA ARG A 58 -22.08 17.98 -4.16
C ARG A 58 -23.43 18.72 -4.03
N GLU A 59 -24.48 18.03 -3.61
CA GLU A 59 -25.86 18.55 -3.59
C GLU A 59 -26.07 19.67 -2.55
N ARG A 60 -25.17 19.85 -1.59
CA ARG A 60 -25.16 20.98 -0.66
C ARG A 60 -23.90 21.80 -0.80
N VAL A 61 -24.04 23.13 -0.64
CA VAL A 61 -22.91 24.05 -0.58
C VAL A 61 -21.96 23.57 0.51
N PRO A 62 -20.69 23.27 0.19
CA PRO A 62 -19.75 22.80 1.18
C PRO A 62 -19.59 23.82 2.30
N THR A 63 -19.66 23.36 3.56
CA THR A 63 -19.31 24.20 4.71
C THR A 63 -17.81 24.10 4.99
N LYS A 64 -17.23 25.06 5.70
CA LYS A 64 -15.87 24.86 6.24
C LYS A 64 -15.90 23.73 7.25
N LEU A 65 -14.85 22.90 7.30
CA LEU A 65 -14.71 21.89 8.36
C LEU A 65 -14.86 22.57 9.73
N ALA A 66 -15.63 21.96 10.62
CA ALA A 66 -15.77 22.45 11.98
C ALA A 66 -14.36 22.52 12.65
N PRO A 67 -13.98 23.67 13.24
CA PRO A 67 -12.65 23.86 13.80
C PRO A 67 -12.45 23.03 15.07
N GLY A 68 -11.19 22.91 15.51
CA GLY A 68 -10.82 22.15 16.72
C GLY A 68 -10.37 20.73 16.38
N GLU A 69 -10.82 19.75 17.17
CA GLU A 69 -10.36 18.35 17.08
C GLU A 69 -10.46 17.76 15.67
N LEU A 70 -11.53 18.09 14.94
CA LEU A 70 -11.71 17.61 13.56
C LEU A 70 -10.63 18.11 12.60
N SER A 71 -10.14 19.34 12.78
CA SER A 71 -9.06 19.88 11.96
C SER A 71 -7.72 19.19 12.24
N ILE A 72 -7.47 18.82 13.50
CA ILE A 72 -6.27 18.08 13.92
C ILE A 72 -6.31 16.66 13.34
N ARG A 73 -7.44 15.96 13.49
CA ARG A 73 -7.64 14.62 12.91
C ARG A 73 -7.51 14.63 11.40
N MET A 74 -8.05 15.66 10.73
CA MET A 74 -7.93 15.80 9.29
C MET A 74 -6.47 16.03 8.85
N ASP A 75 -5.70 16.85 9.57
CA ASP A 75 -4.28 17.03 9.32
C ASP A 75 -3.47 15.74 9.50
N ALA A 76 -3.77 14.98 10.55
CA ALA A 76 -3.17 13.68 10.80
C ALA A 76 -3.51 12.67 9.69
N LEU A 77 -4.77 12.63 9.25
CA LEU A 77 -5.23 11.80 8.13
C LEU A 77 -4.48 12.13 6.84
N LEU A 78 -4.36 13.42 6.48
CA LEU A 78 -3.67 13.86 5.27
C LEU A 78 -2.17 13.53 5.32
N THR A 79 -1.54 13.71 6.48
CA THR A 79 -0.14 13.34 6.69
C THR A 79 0.06 11.84 6.49
N ARG A 80 -0.76 11.01 7.16
CA ARG A 80 -0.71 9.54 7.01
C ARG A 80 -0.95 9.08 5.57
N THR A 81 -1.89 9.73 4.86
CA THR A 81 -2.17 9.42 3.45
C THR A 81 -0.94 9.68 2.59
N LYS A 82 -0.31 10.84 2.76
CA LYS A 82 0.92 11.20 2.03
C LYS A 82 2.08 10.26 2.35
N ASP A 83 2.27 9.93 3.62
CA ASP A 83 3.33 9.00 4.06
C ASP A 83 3.12 7.61 3.44
N LEU A 84 1.86 7.15 3.36
CA LEU A 84 1.52 5.88 2.72
C LEU A 84 1.80 5.88 1.21
N GLU A 85 1.52 6.99 0.51
CA GLU A 85 1.83 7.15 -0.92
C GLU A 85 3.35 7.12 -1.20
N VAL A 86 4.13 7.80 -0.34
CA VAL A 86 5.59 7.80 -0.44
C VAL A 86 6.14 6.40 -0.19
N GLU A 87 5.68 5.73 0.87
CA GLU A 87 6.04 4.35 1.19
C GLU A 87 5.73 3.41 0.01
N ARG A 88 4.50 3.50 -0.54
CA ARG A 88 4.04 2.70 -1.69
C ARG A 88 4.93 2.85 -2.91
N THR A 89 5.35 4.08 -3.23
CA THR A 89 6.21 4.34 -4.39
C THR A 89 7.55 3.60 -4.26
N TYR A 90 8.20 3.68 -3.09
CA TYR A 90 9.46 2.98 -2.83
C TYR A 90 9.28 1.46 -2.83
N VAL A 91 8.20 0.97 -2.22
CA VAL A 91 7.88 -0.47 -2.16
C VAL A 91 7.60 -1.04 -3.55
N ASN A 92 6.78 -0.37 -4.37
CA ASN A 92 6.47 -0.83 -5.72
C ASN A 92 7.73 -0.86 -6.60
N SER A 93 8.61 0.14 -6.46
CA SER A 93 9.92 0.11 -7.13
C SER A 93 10.77 -1.08 -6.70
N TYR A 94 10.73 -1.46 -5.41
CA TYR A 94 11.47 -2.62 -4.90
C TYR A 94 10.90 -3.93 -5.45
N ILE A 95 9.57 -4.09 -5.40
CA ILE A 95 8.89 -5.27 -5.96
C ILE A 95 9.23 -5.43 -7.45
N ALA A 96 9.12 -4.35 -8.22
CA ALA A 96 9.47 -4.36 -9.64
C ALA A 96 10.94 -4.73 -9.88
N ALA A 97 11.87 -4.22 -9.07
CA ALA A 97 13.29 -4.57 -9.18
C ALA A 97 13.54 -6.07 -8.93
N VAL A 98 12.86 -6.67 -7.95
CA VAL A 98 12.94 -8.11 -7.68
C VAL A 98 12.33 -8.93 -8.83
N LEU A 99 11.14 -8.57 -9.30
CA LEU A 99 10.46 -9.30 -10.38
C LEU A 99 11.18 -9.18 -11.73
N ASN A 100 11.89 -8.08 -11.98
CA ASN A 100 12.68 -7.91 -13.20
C ASN A 100 14.08 -8.53 -13.11
N SER A 101 14.48 -9.04 -11.94
CA SER A 101 15.82 -9.61 -11.74
C SER A 101 16.00 -11.00 -12.33
N SER A 102 14.90 -11.71 -12.57
CA SER A 102 14.89 -13.08 -13.09
C SER A 102 13.59 -13.33 -13.85
N THR A 103 13.59 -14.36 -14.69
CA THR A 103 12.36 -14.95 -15.28
C THR A 103 11.90 -16.18 -14.48
N HIS A 104 12.72 -16.67 -13.55
CA HIS A 104 12.41 -17.83 -12.73
C HIS A 104 11.77 -17.40 -11.41
N ALA A 105 10.53 -17.84 -11.18
CA ALA A 105 9.78 -17.50 -9.98
C ALA A 105 10.41 -18.00 -8.67
N GLY A 106 11.19 -19.09 -8.71
CA GLY A 106 11.96 -19.56 -7.56
C GLY A 106 12.93 -18.51 -7.01
N THR A 107 13.47 -17.66 -7.88
CA THR A 107 14.32 -16.52 -7.49
C THR A 107 13.54 -15.50 -6.66
N TYR A 108 12.28 -15.23 -7.03
CA TYR A 108 11.43 -14.29 -6.29
C TYR A 108 11.19 -14.79 -4.88
N LEU A 109 10.92 -16.10 -4.72
CA LEU A 109 10.70 -16.73 -3.42
C LEU A 109 11.96 -16.72 -2.56
N TYR A 110 13.15 -16.78 -3.14
CA TYR A 110 14.38 -16.65 -2.37
C TYR A 110 14.61 -15.23 -1.83
N ILE A 111 14.19 -14.20 -2.59
CA ILE A 111 14.41 -12.79 -2.22
C ILE A 111 13.31 -12.26 -1.30
N PHE A 112 12.05 -12.56 -1.61
CA PHE A 112 10.94 -12.10 -0.79
C PHE A 112 10.85 -12.90 0.52
N PRO A 113 10.43 -12.27 1.63
CA PRO A 113 10.10 -12.97 2.87
C PRO A 113 9.01 -14.01 2.66
N SER A 114 9.06 -15.10 3.43
CA SER A 114 8.17 -16.26 3.32
C SER A 114 6.67 -15.92 3.40
N VAL A 115 6.30 -14.89 4.16
CA VAL A 115 4.90 -14.42 4.27
C VAL A 115 4.29 -14.01 2.91
N ILE A 116 5.11 -13.64 1.92
CA ILE A 116 4.66 -13.25 0.58
C ILE A 116 4.63 -14.45 -0.37
N HIS A 117 5.22 -15.59 -0.02
CA HIS A 117 5.33 -16.75 -0.90
C HIS A 117 3.96 -17.29 -1.28
N GLY A 118 3.02 -17.36 -0.33
CA GLY A 118 1.64 -17.75 -0.61
C GLY A 118 0.99 -16.84 -1.65
N VAL A 119 1.20 -15.52 -1.54
CA VAL A 119 0.68 -14.53 -2.49
C VAL A 119 1.21 -14.76 -3.91
N ILE A 120 2.49 -15.12 -4.04
CA ILE A 120 3.14 -15.41 -5.33
C ILE A 120 2.64 -16.73 -5.90
N ARG A 121 2.59 -17.79 -5.08
CA ARG A 121 2.13 -19.12 -5.47
C ARG A 121 0.66 -19.12 -5.92
N ASP A 122 -0.19 -18.33 -5.27
CA ASP A 122 -1.58 -18.13 -5.66
C ASP A 122 -1.73 -17.59 -7.10
N VAL A 123 -0.87 -16.64 -7.48
CA VAL A 123 -0.89 -16.04 -8.82
C VAL A 123 -0.36 -17.02 -9.87
N LEU A 124 0.72 -17.73 -9.54
CA LEU A 124 1.35 -18.67 -10.46
C LEU A 124 0.63 -20.01 -10.57
N LYS A 125 -0.26 -20.33 -9.61
CA LYS A 125 -0.97 -21.61 -9.50
C LYS A 125 0.00 -22.81 -9.55
N SER A 126 1.13 -22.68 -8.88
CA SER A 126 2.23 -23.64 -8.94
C SER A 126 2.97 -23.69 -7.61
N ASP A 127 3.31 -24.90 -7.18
CA ASP A 127 4.18 -25.16 -6.02
C ASP A 127 5.65 -25.05 -6.43
N ILE A 128 6.06 -23.80 -6.66
CA ILE A 128 7.44 -23.46 -6.99
C ILE A 128 8.21 -23.40 -5.68
N GLU A 129 9.37 -24.06 -5.67
CA GLU A 129 10.31 -23.99 -4.56
C GLU A 129 11.28 -22.81 -4.72
N PRO A 130 11.73 -22.21 -3.60
CA PRO A 130 12.78 -21.19 -3.65
C PRO A 130 14.02 -21.74 -4.35
N GLN A 131 14.52 -20.98 -5.32
CA GLN A 131 15.77 -21.28 -6.01
C GLN A 131 16.86 -20.40 -5.40
N GLU A 132 17.85 -21.05 -4.80
CA GLU A 132 19.01 -20.34 -4.26
C GLU A 132 19.71 -19.53 -5.35
N ILE A 133 20.08 -18.29 -5.02
CA ILE A 133 20.84 -17.40 -5.89
C ILE A 133 22.14 -17.00 -5.21
N THR A 134 23.13 -16.62 -6.02
CA THR A 134 24.41 -16.13 -5.50
C THR A 134 24.23 -14.85 -4.69
N ASP A 135 25.07 -14.69 -3.66
CA ASP A 135 25.08 -13.48 -2.83
C ASP A 135 25.36 -12.22 -3.65
N GLU A 136 26.11 -12.34 -4.74
CA GLU A 136 26.38 -11.25 -5.69
C GLU A 136 25.12 -10.78 -6.40
N LEU A 137 24.29 -11.73 -6.89
CA LEU A 137 23.03 -11.40 -7.54
C LEU A 137 22.05 -10.79 -6.54
N LYS A 138 21.96 -11.36 -5.34
CA LYS A 138 21.16 -10.81 -4.23
C LYS A 138 21.61 -9.39 -3.88
N ALA A 139 22.90 -9.16 -3.70
CA ALA A 139 23.44 -7.85 -3.39
C ALA A 139 23.17 -6.84 -4.53
N LYS A 140 23.27 -7.25 -5.79
CA LYS A 140 22.95 -6.40 -6.95
C LYS A 140 21.49 -5.95 -6.89
N ILE A 141 20.55 -6.86 -6.65
CA ILE A 141 19.11 -6.56 -6.60
C ILE A 141 18.79 -5.62 -5.42
N LEU A 142 19.35 -5.91 -4.25
CA LEU A 142 19.05 -5.14 -3.03
C LEU A 142 19.72 -3.76 -3.00
N ARG A 143 20.91 -3.60 -3.62
CA ARG A 143 21.62 -2.31 -3.66
C ARG A 143 20.84 -1.21 -4.40
N PHE A 144 20.04 -1.55 -5.40
CA PHE A 144 19.30 -0.55 -6.17
C PHE A 144 18.12 0.06 -5.43
N ASN A 145 17.56 -0.59 -4.39
CA ASN A 145 16.41 -0.05 -3.66
C ASN A 145 16.33 -0.49 -2.19
N GLN A 146 17.39 -0.22 -1.43
CA GLN A 146 17.45 -0.49 0.02
C GLN A 146 16.32 0.20 0.81
N LYS A 147 15.91 1.40 0.38
CA LYS A 147 14.83 2.15 1.03
C LYS A 147 13.48 1.47 0.82
N GLY A 148 13.20 1.00 -0.40
CA GLY A 148 12.01 0.20 -0.71
C GLY A 148 11.99 -1.13 0.01
N GLU A 149 13.12 -1.83 0.10
CA GLU A 149 13.24 -3.06 0.89
C GLU A 149 12.91 -2.81 2.36
N LYS A 150 13.48 -1.74 2.95
CA LYS A 150 13.21 -1.36 4.34
C LYS A 150 11.73 -1.08 4.58
N PHE A 151 11.10 -0.27 3.73
CA PHE A 151 9.67 0.02 3.85
C PHE A 151 8.81 -1.23 3.67
N PHE A 152 9.17 -2.10 2.72
CA PHE A 152 8.48 -3.35 2.47
C PHE A 152 8.49 -4.25 3.71
N LYS A 153 9.67 -4.46 4.33
CA LYS A 153 9.80 -5.23 5.57
C LYS A 153 9.02 -4.58 6.72
N GLN A 154 9.09 -3.26 6.86
CA GLN A 154 8.33 -2.54 7.88
C GLN A 154 6.82 -2.68 7.69
N ARG A 155 6.32 -2.63 6.45
CA ARG A 155 4.89 -2.82 6.15
C ARG A 155 4.43 -4.23 6.48
N ILE A 156 5.20 -5.25 6.12
CA ILE A 156 4.93 -6.64 6.50
C ILE A 156 4.81 -6.77 8.02
N LEU A 157 5.78 -6.23 8.77
CA LEU A 157 5.75 -6.29 10.23
C LEU A 157 4.54 -5.56 10.80
N LYS A 158 4.20 -4.37 10.27
CA LYS A 158 2.99 -3.64 10.67
C LYS A 158 1.72 -4.45 10.42
N ASN A 159 1.63 -5.14 9.29
CA ASN A 159 0.47 -5.96 8.97
C ASN A 159 0.37 -7.20 9.89
N ALA A 160 1.51 -7.81 10.26
CA ALA A 160 1.55 -8.97 11.16
C ALA A 160 1.20 -8.65 12.63
N VAL A 161 1.29 -7.39 13.04
CA VAL A 161 0.92 -6.92 14.40
C VAL A 161 -0.55 -6.45 14.47
N MET A 162 -1.20 -6.28 13.32
CA MET A 162 -2.61 -5.86 13.20
C MET A 162 -3.59 -7.02 12.95
N ASP A 163 -3.11 -8.27 13.05
CA ASP A 163 -3.92 -9.50 13.10
C ASP A 163 -3.88 -10.08 14.53
#